data_AF-A0A2V5U4I5-F1
#
_entry.id   AF-A0A2V5U4I5-F1
#
_cell.length_a   1.000
_cell.length_b   1.000
_cell.length_c   1.000
_cell.angle_alpha   90.00
_cell.angle_beta   90.00
_cell.angle_gamma   90.00
#
_symmetry.space_group_name_H-M   'P 1'
#
loop_
_entity.id
_entity.type
_entity.pdbx_description
1 polymer ?
#
loop_
_entity_poly.entity_id
_entity_poly.type
_entity_poly.pdbx_seq_one_letter_code
_entity_poly.pdbx_strand_id
1 'polypeptide(L)' 'MNRHFQDSERGPWDFIMFGATFFGFVFTVGGVIVASAGVAITGLIAMGLGLLFFGLQQWLSD' A
#
# COMPACT_ATOMS: atom_id res chain seq x y z
N MET A 1 -27.32 17.28 14.14
CA MET A 1 -26.61 16.61 13.04
C MET A 1 -25.19 17.16 12.99
N ASN A 2 -24.22 16.50 13.64
CA ASN A 2 -22.79 16.83 13.61
C ASN A 2 -22.01 15.54 13.33
N ARG A 3 -22.09 15.02 12.09
CA ARG A 3 -21.44 13.77 11.67
C ARG A 3 -20.67 13.90 10.34
N HIS A 4 -20.24 15.10 9.97
CA HIS A 4 -19.71 15.34 8.61
C HIS A 4 -18.24 15.77 8.50
N PHE A 5 -17.45 15.68 9.57
CA PHE A 5 -16.00 15.98 9.48
C PHE A 5 -15.14 15.06 10.37
N GLN A 6 -15.55 13.79 10.49
CA GLN A 6 -14.64 12.71 10.92
C GLN A 6 -14.17 11.91 9.69
N ASP A 7 -14.02 12.58 8.55
CA ASP A 7 -13.06 12.13 7.55
C ASP A 7 -11.70 12.27 8.25
N SER A 8 -11.26 11.17 8.88
CA SER A 8 -9.90 11.01 9.36
C SER A 8 -8.97 11.61 8.31
N GLU A 9 -8.29 12.70 8.63
CA GLU A 9 -7.33 13.35 7.75
C GLU A 9 -6.21 12.33 7.47
N ARG A 10 -6.42 11.47 6.47
CA ARG A 10 -5.39 10.57 5.98
C ARG A 10 -4.21 11.43 5.60
N GLY A 11 -3.09 11.19 6.27
CA GLY A 11 -1.91 12.01 6.10
C GLY A 11 -1.41 11.93 4.65
N PRO A 12 -0.67 12.92 4.16
CA PRO A 12 0.01 12.84 2.86
C PRO A 12 0.84 11.54 2.71
N TRP A 13 1.34 11.02 3.84
CA TRP A 13 2.08 9.77 3.89
C TRP A 13 1.23 8.52 3.59
N ASP A 14 -0.03 8.48 4.03
CA ASP A 14 -0.95 7.38 3.74
C ASP A 14 -1.21 7.28 2.22
N PHE A 15 -1.30 8.43 1.53
CA PHE A 15 -1.44 8.46 0.08
C PHE A 15 -0.20 7.92 -0.64
N ILE A 16 0.99 8.29 -0.18
CA ILE A 16 2.26 7.80 -0.75
C ILE A 16 2.37 6.29 -0.56
N MET A 17 2.10 5.79 0.65
CA MET A 17 2.17 4.36 0.96
C MET A 17 1.10 3.57 0.21
N PHE A 18 -0.09 4.12 0.02
CA PHE A 18 -1.12 3.51 -0.82
C PHE A 18 -0.66 3.42 -2.27
N GLY A 19 -0.13 4.50 -2.83
CA GLY A 19 0.42 4.53 -4.19
C GLY A 19 1.56 3.51 -4.37
N ALA A 20 2.48 3.42 -3.42
CA ALA A 20 3.56 2.43 -3.42
C ALA A 20 3.03 1.00 -3.37
N THR A 21 2.02 0.74 -2.53
CA THR A 21 1.37 -0.58 -2.42
C THR A 21 0.73 -0.98 -3.75
N PHE A 22 -0.04 -0.06 -4.34
CA PHE A 22 -0.74 -0.30 -5.60
C PHE A 22 0.23 -0.52 -6.75
N PHE A 23 1.27 0.31 -6.85
CA PHE A 23 2.32 0.14 -7.86
C PHE A 23 3.06 -1.18 -7.68
N GLY A 24 3.36 -1.55 -6.43
CA GLY A 24 3.95 -2.84 -6.09
C GLY A 24 3.11 -4.01 -6.59
N PHE A 25 1.80 -3.99 -6.33
CA PHE A 25 0.86 -4.99 -6.84
C PHE A 25 0.89 -5.12 -8.37
N VAL A 26 0.82 -3.99 -9.09
CA VAL A 26 0.89 -3.99 -10.56
C VAL A 26 2.21 -4.56 -11.07
N PHE A 27 3.34 -4.23 -10.41
CA PHE A 27 4.65 -4.77 -10.76
C PHE A 27 4.76 -6.26 -10.46
N THR A 28 4.19 -6.74 -9.37
CA THR A 28 4.11 -8.18 -9.09
C THR A 28 3.38 -8.91 -10.18
N VAL A 29 2.15 -8.47 -10.50
CA VAL A 29 1.32 -9.10 -11.53
C VAL A 29 1.98 -9.01 -12.91
N GLY A 30 2.48 -7.83 -13.28
CA GLY A 30 3.20 -7.62 -14.53
C GLY A 30 4.45 -8.50 -14.64
N GLY A 31 5.24 -8.57 -13.57
CA GLY A 31 6.44 -9.42 -13.48
C GLY A 31 6.12 -10.91 -13.66
N VAL A 32 5.01 -11.40 -13.08
CA VAL A 32 4.55 -12.77 -13.30
C VAL A 32 4.13 -13.00 -14.75
N ILE A 33 3.36 -12.07 -15.34
CA ILE A 33 2.88 -12.17 -16.73
C ILE A 33 4.05 -12.21 -17.72
N VAL A 34 5.09 -11.39 -17.51
CA VAL A 34 6.27 -11.33 -18.40
C VAL A 34 7.38 -12.31 -18.00
N ALA A 35 7.10 -13.23 -17.06
CA ALA A 35 8.06 -14.20 -16.55
C ALA A 35 9.39 -13.59 -16.03
N SER A 36 9.33 -12.38 -15.45
CA SER A 36 10.47 -11.69 -14.86
C SER A 36 10.41 -11.75 -13.33
N ALA A 37 11.19 -12.67 -12.76
CA ALA A 37 11.27 -12.86 -11.31
C ALA A 37 11.70 -11.58 -10.57
N GLY A 38 12.64 -10.81 -11.14
CA GLY A 38 13.11 -9.56 -10.52
C GLY A 38 11.98 -8.54 -10.37
N VAL A 39 11.24 -8.28 -11.44
CA VAL A 39 10.09 -7.34 -11.42
C VAL A 39 9.01 -7.82 -10.46
N ALA A 40 8.73 -9.13 -10.45
CA ALA A 40 7.72 -9.71 -9.59
C ALA A 40 8.07 -9.53 -8.10
N ILE A 41 9.32 -9.84 -7.73
CA ILE A 41 9.83 -9.74 -6.35
C ILE A 41 9.88 -8.28 -5.90
N THR A 42 10.39 -7.36 -6.73
CA THR A 42 10.43 -5.93 -6.37
C THR A 42 9.04 -5.39 -6.12
N GLY A 43 8.06 -5.74 -6.96
CA GLY A 43 6.66 -5.38 -6.73
C GLY A 43 6.13 -5.93 -5.42
N LEU A 44 6.49 -7.18 -5.09
CA LEU A 44 5.98 -7.89 -3.92
C LEU A 44 6.55 -7.30 -2.63
N ILE A 45 7.81 -6.87 -2.64
CA ILE A 45 8.44 -6.13 -1.55
C ILE A 45 7.76 -4.77 -1.35
N ALA A 46 7.55 -4.00 -2.42
CA ALA A 46 6.89 -2.70 -2.34
C ALA A 46 5.45 -2.81 -1.80
N MET A 47 4.70 -3.79 -2.29
CA MET A 47 3.36 -4.11 -1.79
C MET A 47 3.40 -4.54 -0.32
N GLY A 48 4.32 -5.44 0.04
CA GLY A 48 4.47 -5.95 1.40
C GLY A 48 4.79 -4.85 2.42
N LEU A 49 5.68 -3.92 2.07
CA LEU A 49 6.01 -2.78 2.94
C LEU A 49 4.81 -1.87 3.20
N GLY A 50 4.02 -1.58 2.16
CA GLY A 50 2.84 -0.75 2.31
C GLY A 50 1.71 -1.43 3.10
N LEU A 51 1.48 -2.73 2.88
CA LEU A 51 0.55 -3.51 3.70
C LEU A 51 0.98 -3.56 5.17
N LEU A 52 2.27 -3.74 5.42
CA LEU A 52 2.83 -3.76 6.78
C LEU A 52 2.71 -2.38 7.45
N PHE A 53 2.94 -1.29 6.71
CA PHE A 53 2.71 0.07 7.19
C PHE A 53 1.26 0.28 7.65
N PHE A 54 0.27 -0.04 6.80
CA PHE A 54 -1.13 0.12 7.16
C PHE A 54 -1.57 -0.83 8.29
N GLY A 55 -1.05 -2.06 8.31
CA GLY A 55 -1.30 -3.02 9.38
C GLY A 55 -0.79 -2.52 10.73
N LEU A 56 0.42 -1.95 10.77
CA LEU A 56 0.97 -1.33 11.99
C LEU A 56 0.20 -0.07 12.40
N GLN A 57 -0.16 0.79 11.44
CA GLN A 57 -0.94 2.00 11.71
C GLN A 57 -2.30 1.65 12.33
N GLN A 58 -2.98 0.62 11.81
CA GLN A 58 -4.21 0.11 12.39
C GLN A 58 -3.98 -0.44 13.80
N TRP A 59 -2.96 -1.29 13.98
CA TRP A 59 -2.67 -1.91 15.27
C TRP A 59 -2.32 -0.91 16.38
N LEU A 60 -1.66 0.20 16.05
CA LEU A 60 -1.35 1.28 16.99
C LEU A 60 -2.54 2.23 17.24
N SER A 61 -3.55 2.20 16.37
CA SER A 61 -4.76 3.02 16.51
C SER A 61 -5.86 2.33 17.32
N ASP A 62 -5.78 1.00 17.45
CA ASP A 62 -6.62 0.17 18.33
C ASP A 62 -6.14 0.23 19.79
#